data_AF-C4FED3-F1
#
_entry.id   AF-C4FED3-F1
#
_cell.length_a   1.000
_cell.length_b   1.000
_cell.length_c   1.000
_cell.angle_alpha   90.00
_cell.angle_beta   90.00
_cell.angle_gamma   90.00
#
_symmetry.space_group_name_H-M   'P 1'
#
loop_
_entity.id
_entity.type
_entity.pdbx_description
1 polymer ?
#
loop_
_entity_poly.entity_id
_entity_poly.type
_entity_poly.pdbx_seq_one_letter_code
_entity_poly.pdbx_strand_id
1 'polypeptide(L)'
;MARDIRLLARCIGLVLAALMLASTVSCAPAGAAVGDDRAGDSSVQSSGVERGDVSIGLVGSYTASADDLVLDAYDSAGLKASYVSLRDTARPVAGAQQAVRDLVSRQVTVIAISGIDASQDKQGWAAALQSARHAGIPVMLINPICTPADTRLFAAALTINDRATDAMPIDKATMLVVNDRPHARNMMVTTLKH
;
A
#
# COMPACT_ATOMS: atom_id res chain seq x y z
N MET A 1 -51.66 -25.09 21.10
CA MET A 1 -50.77 -24.81 22.24
C MET A 1 -49.40 -25.49 22.17
N ALA A 2 -49.24 -26.74 21.72
CA ALA A 2 -47.91 -27.38 21.67
C ALA A 2 -47.07 -27.09 20.39
N ARG A 3 -47.68 -26.47 19.36
CA ARG A 3 -47.03 -26.19 18.07
C ARG A 3 -46.40 -24.80 17.99
N ASP A 4 -46.91 -23.86 18.79
CA ASP A 4 -46.51 -22.45 18.77
C ASP A 4 -45.22 -22.19 19.58
N ILE A 5 -44.94 -23.04 20.57
CA ILE A 5 -43.75 -22.96 21.43
C ILE A 5 -42.46 -23.38 20.68
N ARG A 6 -42.57 -24.29 19.71
CA ARG A 6 -41.40 -24.77 18.92
C ARG A 6 -40.94 -23.78 17.85
N LEU A 7 -41.83 -22.93 17.37
CA LEU A 7 -41.51 -21.87 16.40
C LEU A 7 -40.81 -20.68 17.09
N LEU A 8 -41.23 -20.31 18.30
CA LEU A 8 -40.56 -19.23 19.05
C LEU A 8 -39.13 -19.58 19.45
N ALA A 9 -38.87 -20.83 19.86
CA ALA A 9 -37.53 -21.27 20.27
C ALA A 9 -36.51 -21.33 19.11
N ARG A 10 -36.98 -21.50 17.87
CA ARG A 10 -36.11 -21.52 16.67
C ARG A 10 -35.69 -20.13 16.21
N CYS A 11 -36.49 -19.10 16.47
CA CYS A 11 -36.16 -17.72 16.10
C CYS A 11 -35.16 -17.07 17.07
N ILE A 12 -35.15 -17.47 18.34
CA ILE A 12 -34.22 -16.91 19.34
C ILE A 12 -32.79 -17.42 19.13
N GLY A 13 -32.61 -18.68 18.71
CA GLY A 13 -31.28 -19.24 18.43
C GLY A 13 -30.58 -18.64 17.21
N LEU A 14 -31.33 -18.07 16.26
CA LEU A 14 -30.80 -17.57 14.99
C LEU A 14 -30.41 -16.08 15.04
N VAL A 15 -30.92 -15.33 16.02
CA VAL A 15 -30.58 -13.90 16.21
C VAL A 15 -29.31 -13.72 17.05
N LEU A 16 -28.97 -14.67 17.93
CA LEU A 16 -27.78 -14.60 18.79
C LEU A 16 -26.47 -15.06 18.10
N ALA A 17 -26.54 -15.75 16.96
CA ALA A 17 -25.36 -16.18 16.21
C ALA A 17 -24.85 -15.13 15.20
N ALA A 18 -25.63 -14.09 14.91
CA ALA A 18 -25.28 -13.07 13.91
C ALA A 18 -24.43 -11.91 14.48
N LEU A 19 -24.29 -11.79 15.80
CA LEU A 19 -23.59 -10.65 16.43
C LEU A 19 -22.08 -10.84 16.63
N MET A 20 -21.51 -11.99 16.25
CA MET A 20 -20.10 -12.33 16.51
C MET A 20 -19.15 -12.21 15.30
N LEU A 21 -19.60 -11.70 14.15
CA LEU A 21 -18.81 -11.73 12.90
C LEU A 21 -18.14 -10.40 12.48
N ALA A 22 -18.05 -9.39 13.34
CA ALA A 22 -17.60 -8.06 12.91
C ALA A 22 -16.30 -7.53 13.55
N SER A 23 -15.49 -8.36 14.21
CA SER A 23 -14.11 -7.98 14.53
C SER A 23 -13.20 -8.27 13.33
N THR A 24 -13.38 -7.52 12.23
CA THR A 24 -12.29 -7.39 11.26
C THR A 24 -11.19 -6.61 11.96
N VAL A 25 -10.23 -7.34 12.52
CA VAL A 25 -8.98 -6.76 13.02
C VAL A 25 -8.27 -6.20 11.80
N SER A 26 -8.56 -4.94 11.49
CA SER A 26 -7.85 -4.18 10.48
C SER A 26 -6.42 -4.03 10.97
N CYS A 27 -5.44 -4.47 10.18
CA CYS A 27 -4.03 -4.24 10.47
C CYS A 27 -3.62 -2.76 10.30
N ALA A 28 -4.58 -1.89 9.94
CA ALA A 28 -4.35 -0.47 9.74
C ALA A 28 -4.40 0.33 11.05
N PRO A 29 -3.48 1.28 11.26
CA PRO A 29 -3.57 2.23 12.37
C PRO A 29 -4.82 3.10 12.23
N ALA A 30 -5.43 3.46 13.36
CA ALA A 30 -6.56 4.37 13.37
C ALA A 30 -6.11 5.78 12.95
N GLY A 31 -6.68 6.34 11.88
CA GLY A 31 -6.46 7.73 11.49
C GLY A 31 -5.16 8.06 10.73
N ALA A 32 -4.16 7.18 10.71
CA ALA A 32 -2.92 7.33 9.94
C ALA A 32 -2.80 6.31 8.81
N ALA A 33 -1.96 6.54 7.80
CA ALA A 33 -1.64 5.52 6.79
C ALA A 33 -0.79 4.39 7.41
N VAL A 34 -0.77 3.22 6.78
CA VAL A 34 0.14 2.14 7.18
C VAL A 34 1.57 2.56 6.80
N GLY A 35 2.53 2.37 7.71
CA GLY A 35 3.94 2.71 7.47
C GLY A 35 4.16 4.23 7.45
N ASP A 36 3.41 4.99 8.25
CA ASP A 36 3.39 6.45 8.31
C ASP A 36 3.62 6.95 9.74
N ASP A 37 4.75 6.55 10.34
CA ASP A 37 5.22 7.13 11.60
C ASP A 37 5.84 8.50 11.35
N ARG A 38 5.21 9.57 11.86
CA ARG A 38 5.68 10.96 11.72
C ARG A 38 6.38 11.52 12.95
N ALA A 39 6.33 10.81 14.08
CA ALA A 39 6.72 11.39 15.36
C ALA A 39 7.46 10.43 16.30
N GLY A 40 7.66 9.16 15.93
CA GLY A 40 8.08 8.16 16.90
C GLY A 40 7.00 7.93 17.97
N ASP A 41 5.74 8.22 17.63
CA ASP A 41 4.57 8.13 18.53
C ASP A 41 4.20 6.66 18.81
N SER A 42 4.78 5.72 18.03
CA SER A 42 4.80 4.30 18.35
C SER A 42 5.88 4.04 19.41
N SER A 43 5.47 3.94 20.68
CA SER A 43 6.34 3.48 21.78
C SER A 43 6.86 2.04 21.59
N VAL A 44 6.36 1.34 20.56
CA VAL A 44 6.81 0.03 20.12
C VAL A 44 7.70 0.22 18.89
N GLN A 45 9.02 0.12 19.08
CA GLN A 45 9.94 0.05 17.95
C GLN A 45 9.64 -1.22 17.15
N SER A 46 9.24 -1.07 15.89
CA SER A 46 9.15 -2.21 14.97
C SER A 46 10.54 -2.87 14.88
N SER A 47 10.62 -4.16 15.22
CA SER A 47 11.83 -4.95 14.93
C SER A 47 11.98 -4.94 13.41
N GLY A 48 12.93 -4.17 12.91
CA GLY A 48 13.04 -3.87 11.48
C GLY A 48 13.07 -5.14 10.64
N VAL A 49 12.41 -5.09 9.48
CA VAL A 49 12.40 -6.15 8.48
C VAL A 49 13.76 -6.20 7.79
N GLU A 50 14.32 -7.40 7.66
CA GLU A 50 15.54 -7.60 6.90
C GLU A 50 15.29 -7.36 5.41
N ARG A 51 16.25 -6.73 4.70
CA ARG A 51 16.09 -6.40 3.27
C ARG A 51 15.74 -7.61 2.40
N GLY A 52 16.29 -8.78 2.73
CA GLY A 52 16.03 -10.03 2.00
C GLY A 52 14.59 -10.55 2.09
N ASP A 53 13.86 -10.13 3.14
CA ASP A 53 12.47 -10.52 3.41
C ASP A 53 11.46 -9.48 2.89
N VAL A 54 11.94 -8.32 2.42
CA VAL A 54 11.09 -7.31 1.81
C VAL A 54 10.71 -7.74 0.40
N SER A 55 9.41 -7.96 0.19
CA SER A 55 8.81 -8.14 -1.13
C SER A 55 8.09 -6.86 -1.55
N ILE A 56 8.53 -6.27 -2.65
CA ILE A 56 7.96 -5.02 -3.18
C ILE A 56 7.04 -5.39 -4.35
N GLY A 57 5.80 -4.91 -4.31
CA GLY A 57 4.92 -4.91 -5.47
C GLY A 57 5.01 -3.58 -6.20
N LEU A 58 5.63 -3.54 -7.38
CA LEU A 58 5.68 -2.32 -8.20
C LEU A 58 4.59 -2.36 -9.28
N VAL A 59 3.61 -1.46 -9.16
CA VAL A 59 2.61 -1.21 -10.21
C VAL A 59 3.16 -0.12 -11.12
N GLY A 60 3.43 -0.49 -12.37
CA GLY A 60 4.02 0.40 -13.35
C GLY A 60 3.10 1.55 -13.78
N SER A 61 3.70 2.56 -14.39
CA SER A 61 2.95 3.63 -15.05
C SER A 61 2.72 3.30 -16.53
N TYR A 62 1.86 4.06 -17.20
CA TYR A 62 1.65 3.89 -18.65
C TYR A 62 2.90 4.24 -19.49
N THR A 63 3.70 5.23 -19.06
CA THR A 63 4.89 5.70 -19.80
C THR A 63 6.19 5.00 -19.39
N ALA A 64 6.21 4.38 -18.21
CA ALA A 64 7.12 3.34 -17.75
C ALA A 64 8.65 3.59 -17.82
N SER A 65 9.11 4.79 -18.19
CA SER A 65 10.54 5.11 -18.29
C SER A 65 11.24 5.25 -16.92
N ALA A 66 10.48 5.59 -15.87
CA ALA A 66 11.00 5.62 -14.51
C ALA A 66 10.94 4.26 -13.81
N ASP A 67 10.15 3.30 -14.33
CA ASP A 67 9.95 2.01 -13.67
C ASP A 67 11.22 1.15 -13.71
N ASP A 68 11.90 1.12 -14.85
CA ASP A 68 13.14 0.34 -15.03
C ASP A 68 14.26 0.84 -14.10
N LEU A 69 14.41 2.18 -13.96
CA LEU A 69 15.37 2.79 -13.04
C LEU A 69 15.09 2.43 -11.56
N VAL A 70 13.81 2.40 -11.18
CA VAL A 70 13.40 2.00 -9.83
C VAL A 70 13.68 0.52 -9.57
N LEU A 71 13.38 -0.34 -10.55
CA LEU A 71 13.65 -1.77 -10.47
C LEU A 71 15.15 -2.05 -10.33
N ASP A 72 15.98 -1.39 -11.15
CA ASP A 72 17.44 -1.52 -11.10
C ASP A 72 18.00 -1.05 -9.75
N ALA A 73 17.46 0.05 -9.20
CA ALA A 73 17.86 0.56 -7.88
C ALA A 73 17.50 -0.42 -6.76
N TYR A 74 16.31 -1.04 -6.80
CA TYR A 74 15.92 -2.06 -5.84
C TYR A 74 16.77 -3.32 -5.94
N ASP A 75 16.98 -3.85 -7.14
CA ASP A 75 17.81 -5.04 -7.37
C ASP A 75 19.23 -4.82 -6.85
N SER A 76 19.82 -3.65 -7.16
CA SER A 76 21.15 -3.26 -6.70
C SER A 76 21.26 -3.12 -5.18
N ALA A 77 20.15 -2.82 -4.50
CA ALA A 77 20.07 -2.75 -3.05
C ALA A 77 19.66 -4.08 -2.39
N GLY A 78 19.51 -5.16 -3.18
CA GLY A 78 19.09 -6.48 -2.72
C GLY A 78 17.61 -6.59 -2.37
N LEU A 79 16.77 -5.65 -2.82
CA LEU A 79 15.32 -5.65 -2.60
C LEU A 79 14.61 -6.32 -3.77
N LYS A 80 13.75 -7.31 -3.48
CA LYS A 80 13.03 -8.05 -4.51
C LYS A 80 11.75 -7.33 -4.89
N ALA A 81 11.68 -6.84 -6.14
CA ALA A 81 10.48 -6.20 -6.69
C ALA A 81 9.78 -7.09 -7.72
N SER A 82 8.49 -7.34 -7.52
CA SER A 82 7.58 -7.89 -8.53
C SER A 82 6.94 -6.76 -9.31
N TYR A 83 7.20 -6.70 -10.62
CA TYR A 83 6.66 -5.67 -11.50
C TYR A 83 5.33 -6.10 -12.13
N VAL A 84 4.34 -5.23 -12.10
CA VAL A 84 3.10 -5.35 -12.87
C VAL A 84 3.07 -4.25 -13.92
N SER A 85 3.32 -4.62 -15.18
CA SER A 85 3.28 -3.68 -16.28
C SER A 85 1.85 -3.33 -16.67
N LEU A 86 1.61 -2.06 -16.96
CA LEU A 86 0.38 -1.55 -17.57
C LEU A 86 0.61 -1.09 -19.01
N ARG A 87 1.76 -1.43 -19.60
CA ARG A 87 2.01 -1.21 -21.02
C ARG A 87 0.97 -2.01 -21.83
N ASP A 88 0.45 -1.40 -22.87
CA ASP A 88 -0.48 -2.01 -23.83
C ASP A 88 -1.86 -2.45 -23.30
N THR A 89 -2.21 -2.11 -22.06
CA THR A 89 -3.56 -2.38 -21.54
C THR A 89 -4.58 -1.35 -22.04
N ALA A 90 -5.73 -1.83 -22.50
CA ALA A 90 -6.82 -0.97 -22.96
C ALA A 90 -7.47 -0.14 -21.83
N ARG A 91 -7.27 -0.54 -20.56
CA ARG A 91 -7.84 0.12 -19.37
C ARG A 91 -6.79 0.25 -18.26
N PRO A 92 -5.83 1.18 -18.38
CA PRO A 92 -4.68 1.27 -17.46
C PRO A 92 -5.09 1.57 -16.03
N VAL A 93 -6.08 2.44 -15.80
CA VAL A 93 -6.55 2.76 -14.44
C VAL A 93 -7.15 1.53 -13.75
N ALA A 94 -8.10 0.86 -14.40
CA ALA A 94 -8.72 -0.35 -13.83
C ALA A 94 -7.70 -1.49 -13.65
N GLY A 95 -6.74 -1.62 -14.58
CA GLY A 95 -5.64 -2.58 -14.49
C GLY A 95 -4.73 -2.30 -13.28
N ALA A 96 -4.37 -1.04 -13.04
CA ALA A 96 -3.57 -0.63 -11.89
C ALA A 96 -4.27 -0.93 -10.56
N GLN A 97 -5.56 -0.60 -10.47
CA GLN A 97 -6.38 -0.87 -9.28
C GLN A 97 -6.49 -2.38 -9.02
N GLN A 98 -6.60 -3.20 -10.08
CA GLN A 98 -6.59 -4.65 -9.94
C GLN A 98 -5.23 -5.18 -9.51
N ALA A 99 -4.14 -4.66 -10.09
CA ALA A 99 -2.78 -5.01 -9.70
C ALA A 99 -2.54 -4.77 -8.19
N VAL A 100 -3.04 -3.65 -7.64
CA VAL A 100 -2.99 -3.40 -6.19
C VAL A 100 -3.70 -4.52 -5.41
N ARG A 101 -4.91 -4.92 -5.81
CA ARG A 101 -5.66 -6.01 -5.16
C ARG A 101 -4.97 -7.37 -5.27
N ASP A 102 -4.33 -7.63 -6.41
CA ASP A 102 -3.57 -8.87 -6.62
C ASP A 102 -2.32 -8.90 -5.74
N LEU A 103 -1.62 -7.76 -5.60
CA LEU A 103 -0.47 -7.61 -4.71
C LEU A 103 -0.86 -7.74 -3.22
N VAL A 104 -2.04 -7.24 -2.85
CA VAL A 104 -2.61 -7.48 -1.51
C VAL A 104 -2.84 -8.97 -1.27
N SER A 105 -3.43 -9.67 -2.25
CA SER A 105 -3.68 -11.12 -2.16
C SER A 105 -2.37 -11.92 -2.07
N ARG A 106 -1.29 -11.42 -2.67
CA ARG A 106 0.07 -11.98 -2.59
C ARG A 106 0.80 -11.63 -1.29
N GLN A 107 0.22 -10.79 -0.43
CA GLN A 107 0.79 -10.37 0.86
C GLN A 107 2.20 -9.77 0.70
N VAL A 108 2.37 -8.89 -0.29
CA VAL A 108 3.64 -8.16 -0.42
C VAL A 108 3.88 -7.26 0.80
N THR A 109 5.15 -6.99 1.10
CA THR A 109 5.55 -6.15 2.23
C THR A 109 5.20 -4.68 2.00
N VAL A 110 5.29 -4.19 0.76
CA VAL A 110 4.96 -2.81 0.39
C VAL A 110 4.52 -2.75 -1.07
N ILE A 111 3.59 -1.85 -1.39
CA ILE A 111 3.16 -1.57 -2.75
C ILE A 111 3.70 -0.21 -3.18
N ALA A 112 4.43 -0.16 -4.27
CA ALA A 112 4.85 1.07 -4.95
C ALA A 112 4.01 1.26 -6.22
N ILE A 113 3.47 2.45 -6.45
CA ILE A 113 2.65 2.76 -7.62
C ILE A 113 3.26 3.93 -8.38
N SER A 114 3.71 3.68 -9.59
CA SER A 114 4.27 4.71 -10.47
C SER A 114 3.17 5.51 -11.17
N GLY A 115 3.29 6.84 -11.16
CA GLY A 115 2.51 7.72 -12.03
C GLY A 115 1.01 7.71 -11.77
N ILE A 116 0.56 7.37 -10.56
CA ILE A 116 -0.87 7.35 -10.22
C ILE A 116 -1.52 8.71 -10.50
N ASP A 117 -2.70 8.67 -11.13
CA ASP A 117 -3.63 9.78 -11.20
C ASP A 117 -4.91 9.40 -10.46
N ALA A 118 -4.95 9.71 -9.15
CA ALA A 118 -6.09 9.38 -8.30
C ALA A 118 -7.34 10.21 -8.61
N SER A 119 -7.24 11.23 -9.49
CA SER A 119 -8.39 11.97 -9.97
C SER A 119 -9.22 11.14 -10.96
N GLN A 120 -8.58 10.20 -11.67
CA GLN A 120 -9.23 9.26 -12.57
C GLN A 120 -9.81 8.09 -11.79
N ASP A 121 -11.14 7.97 -11.76
CA ASP A 121 -11.84 6.94 -10.98
C ASP A 121 -11.45 6.94 -9.50
N LYS A 122 -11.81 8.04 -8.82
CA LYS A 122 -11.59 8.25 -7.38
C LYS A 122 -12.11 7.08 -6.53
N GLN A 123 -13.25 6.50 -6.90
CA GLN A 123 -13.88 5.44 -6.12
C GLN A 123 -13.12 4.11 -6.28
N GLY A 124 -12.73 3.75 -7.50
CA GLY A 124 -11.93 2.55 -7.74
C GLY A 124 -10.55 2.62 -7.08
N TRP A 125 -9.89 3.79 -7.13
CA TRP A 125 -8.63 3.99 -6.41
C TRP A 125 -8.78 3.94 -4.90
N ALA A 126 -9.80 4.62 -4.35
CA ALA A 126 -10.09 4.55 -2.93
C ALA A 126 -10.23 3.09 -2.49
N ALA A 127 -11.10 2.32 -3.17
CA ALA A 127 -11.36 0.92 -2.83
C ALA A 127 -10.09 0.05 -2.91
N ALA A 128 -9.28 0.20 -3.95
CA ALA A 128 -8.02 -0.55 -4.10
C ALA A 128 -7.03 -0.23 -2.97
N LEU A 129 -6.84 1.05 -2.65
CA LEU A 129 -5.92 1.48 -1.59
C LEU A 129 -6.46 1.17 -0.18
N GLN A 130 -7.77 1.20 0.02
CA GLN A 130 -8.40 0.73 1.25
C GLN A 130 -8.15 -0.77 1.45
N SER A 131 -8.16 -1.57 0.39
CA SER A 131 -7.78 -2.99 0.47
C SER A 131 -6.36 -3.16 0.98
N ALA A 132 -5.40 -2.39 0.46
CA ALA A 132 -4.00 -2.44 0.91
C ALA A 132 -3.87 -2.00 2.37
N ARG A 133 -4.50 -0.89 2.72
CA ARG A 133 -4.57 -0.38 4.10
C ARG A 133 -5.12 -1.43 5.06
N HIS A 134 -6.27 -2.03 4.77
CA HIS A 134 -6.89 -3.04 5.65
C HIS A 134 -6.00 -4.28 5.84
N ALA A 135 -5.24 -4.64 4.81
CA ALA A 135 -4.25 -5.71 4.88
C ALA A 135 -2.97 -5.34 5.65
N GLY A 136 -2.82 -4.08 6.09
CA GLY A 136 -1.61 -3.62 6.76
C GLY A 136 -0.42 -3.48 5.81
N ILE A 137 -0.67 -3.26 4.52
CA ILE A 137 0.37 -3.09 3.51
C ILE A 137 0.54 -1.59 3.22
N PRO A 138 1.72 -1.00 3.51
CA PRO A 138 2.00 0.38 3.18
C PRO A 138 2.01 0.60 1.66
N VAL A 139 1.56 1.77 1.24
CA VAL A 139 1.55 2.18 -0.17
C VAL A 139 2.44 3.42 -0.35
N MET A 140 3.36 3.35 -1.30
CA MET A 140 4.18 4.47 -1.76
C MET A 140 3.78 4.88 -3.17
N LEU A 141 3.74 6.18 -3.43
CA LEU A 141 3.38 6.73 -4.74
C LEU A 141 4.65 7.30 -5.40
N ILE A 142 5.08 6.76 -6.53
CA ILE A 142 6.28 7.21 -7.24
C ILE A 142 5.85 8.17 -8.35
N ASN A 143 6.35 9.40 -8.32
CA ASN A 143 6.02 10.47 -9.26
C ASN A 143 4.51 10.57 -9.54
N PRO A 144 3.64 10.69 -8.52
CA PRO A 144 2.20 10.74 -8.73
C PRO A 144 1.82 11.96 -9.58
N ILE A 145 0.88 11.78 -10.51
CA ILE A 145 0.24 12.88 -11.24
C ILE A 145 -0.75 13.58 -10.31
N CYS A 146 -1.57 12.80 -9.60
CA CYS A 146 -2.51 13.29 -8.59
C CYS A 146 -2.61 12.28 -7.45
N THR A 147 -2.39 12.73 -6.22
CA THR A 147 -2.49 11.89 -5.03
C THR A 147 -3.95 11.70 -4.59
N PRO A 148 -4.29 10.58 -3.94
CA PRO A 148 -5.60 10.42 -3.30
C PRO A 148 -5.85 11.54 -2.28
N ALA A 149 -7.10 12.04 -2.22
CA ALA A 149 -7.47 13.08 -1.25
C ALA A 149 -7.44 12.58 0.20
N ASP A 150 -7.77 11.30 0.42
CA ASP A 150 -7.62 10.66 1.72
C ASP A 150 -6.16 10.27 1.95
N THR A 151 -5.48 11.09 2.76
CA THR A 151 -4.05 10.94 3.08
C THR A 151 -3.73 9.68 3.89
N ARG A 152 -4.75 9.00 4.38
CA ARG A 152 -4.64 7.72 5.08
C ARG A 152 -4.38 6.54 4.13
N LEU A 153 -4.50 6.74 2.82
CA LEU A 153 -4.39 5.67 1.82
C LEU A 153 -2.98 5.42 1.30
N PHE A 154 -2.02 6.25 1.67
CA PHE A 154 -0.63 6.10 1.27
C PHE A 154 0.30 6.65 2.35
N ALA A 155 1.44 5.98 2.52
CA ALA A 155 2.49 6.34 3.47
C ALA A 155 3.26 7.57 2.98
N ALA A 156 3.77 7.50 1.74
CA ALA A 156 4.65 8.49 1.16
C ALA A 156 4.41 8.69 -0.33
N ALA A 157 4.67 9.90 -0.80
CA ALA A 157 4.82 10.26 -2.20
C ALA A 157 6.30 10.57 -2.46
N LEU A 158 6.87 9.88 -3.44
CA LEU A 158 8.27 9.94 -3.83
C LEU A 158 8.39 10.71 -5.14
N THR A 159 9.29 11.69 -5.17
CA THR A 159 9.64 12.41 -6.40
C THR A 159 11.05 12.04 -6.80
N ILE A 160 11.22 11.35 -7.91
CA ILE A 160 12.53 10.96 -8.42
C ILE A 160 13.23 12.19 -9.00
N ASN A 161 14.43 12.48 -8.51
CA ASN A 161 15.29 13.52 -9.03
C ASN A 161 16.76 13.12 -8.88
N ASP A 162 17.27 12.35 -9.85
CA ASP A 162 18.65 11.87 -9.88
C ASP A 162 19.70 12.98 -10.06
N ARG A 163 19.27 14.22 -10.32
CA ARG A 163 20.15 15.38 -10.43
C ARG A 163 20.29 16.13 -9.10
N ALA A 164 19.43 15.87 -8.13
CA ALA A 164 19.48 16.51 -6.83
C ALA A 164 20.55 15.86 -5.95
N THR A 165 21.40 16.68 -5.35
CA THR A 165 22.50 16.22 -4.49
C THR A 165 22.05 15.80 -3.09
N ASP A 166 20.86 16.23 -2.68
CA ASP A 166 20.23 15.97 -1.38
C ASP A 166 19.11 14.91 -1.46
N ALA A 167 18.90 14.31 -2.64
CA ALA A 167 17.92 13.25 -2.82
C ALA A 167 18.31 11.98 -2.05
N MET A 168 17.34 11.39 -1.36
CA MET A 168 17.55 10.14 -0.61
C MET A 168 17.53 8.93 -1.56
N PRO A 169 18.39 7.92 -1.37
CA PRO A 169 18.26 6.67 -2.12
C PRO A 169 16.86 6.05 -1.97
N ILE A 170 16.24 5.63 -3.07
CA ILE A 170 14.86 5.11 -3.06
C ILE A 170 14.71 3.83 -2.23
N ASP A 171 15.74 2.99 -2.16
CA ASP A 171 15.77 1.80 -1.30
C ASP A 171 15.71 2.19 0.18
N LYS A 172 16.42 3.25 0.58
CA LYS A 172 16.42 3.76 1.95
C LYS A 172 15.06 4.34 2.31
N ALA A 173 14.44 5.12 1.41
CA ALA A 173 13.09 5.63 1.59
C ALA A 173 12.08 4.48 1.77
N THR A 174 12.20 3.43 0.96
CA THR A 174 11.37 2.21 1.07
C THR A 174 11.53 1.53 2.41
N MET A 175 12.77 1.36 2.89
CA MET A 175 13.03 0.75 4.19
C MET A 175 12.54 1.61 5.36
N LEU A 176 12.47 2.94 5.23
CA LEU A 176 11.84 3.78 6.25
C LEU A 176 10.35 3.50 6.36
N VAL A 177 9.64 3.44 5.23
CA VAL A 177 8.21 3.13 5.17
C VAL A 177 7.91 1.72 5.67
N VAL A 178 8.64 0.70 5.18
CA VAL A 178 8.45 -0.70 5.57
C VAL A 178 8.67 -0.91 7.07
N ASN A 179 9.67 -0.25 7.65
CA ASN A 179 9.97 -0.37 9.07
C ASN A 179 9.15 0.57 9.95
N ASP A 180 8.19 1.30 9.38
CA ASP A 180 7.39 2.31 10.08
C ASP A 180 8.27 3.28 10.89
N ARG A 181 9.36 3.76 10.28
CA ARG A 181 10.30 4.72 10.89
C ARG A 181 9.95 6.14 10.50
N PRO A 182 10.31 7.16 11.32
CA PRO A 182 10.10 8.57 11.00
C PRO A 182 10.55 8.97 9.58
N HIS A 183 9.62 9.48 8.77
CA HIS A 183 9.91 10.00 7.43
C HIS A 183 8.91 11.10 6.99
N ALA A 184 9.30 11.89 5.99
CA ALA A 184 8.45 12.91 5.41
C ALA A 184 7.40 12.29 4.48
N ARG A 185 6.20 12.91 4.40
CA ARG A 185 5.15 12.45 3.46
C ARG A 185 5.58 12.58 2.00
N ASN A 186 6.30 13.65 1.68
CA ASN A 186 6.83 13.91 0.35
C ASN A 186 8.34 13.81 0.44
N MET A 187 8.94 12.87 -0.29
CA MET A 187 10.39 12.65 -0.28
C MET A 187 10.95 12.81 -1.67
N MET A 188 12.01 13.61 -1.80
CA MET A 188 12.83 13.61 -3.01
C MET A 188 13.77 12.41 -2.94
N VAL A 189 13.75 11.59 -3.97
CA VAL A 189 14.53 10.35 -4.03
C VAL A 189 15.39 10.27 -5.28
N THR A 190 16.43 9.46 -5.21
CA THR A 190 17.32 9.13 -6.33
C THR A 190 17.33 7.63 -6.56
N THR A 191 17.47 7.24 -7.83
CA THR A 191 17.66 5.86 -8.28
C THR A 191 19.14 5.54 -8.54
N LEU A 192 20.02 6.54 -8.45
CA LEU A 192 21.46 6.35 -8.62
C LEU A 192 22.06 5.59 -7.44
N LYS A 193 23.07 4.77 -7.76
CA LYS A 193 23.89 4.08 -6.76
C LYS A 193 24.82 5.09 -6.08
N HIS A 194 24.96 4.97 -4.77
CA HIS A 194 25.93 5.70 -3.97
C HIS A 194 26.95 4.73 -3.37
#